data_AF-A0A6A4KL97-F1
#
_entry.id   AF-A0A6A4KL97-F1
#
_cell.length_a   1.000
_cell.length_b   1.000
_cell.length_c   1.000
_cell.angle_alpha   90.00
_cell.angle_beta   90.00
_cell.angle_gamma   90.00
#
_symmetry.space_group_name_H-M   'P 1'
#
loop_
_entity.id
_entity.type
_entity.pdbx_description
1 polymer ?
#
loop_
_entity_poly.entity_id
_entity_poly.type
_entity_poly.pdbx_seq_one_letter_code
_entity_poly.pdbx_strand_id
1 'polypeptide(L)'
;MQMYKYSFPFLRTNGIVSIDDNRVIIFAAIELQSKWIARVLSGKAILPSEKEMLADVEEHYRDTADRGVPKHHTHKVHPHEFEYLDTIADLAGVPPVAERIKEIQKHFFGFLLSSGIDTKQYRDEWDPNDI
;
A
#
# COMPACT_ATOMS: atom_id res chain seq x y z
N MET A 1 7.76 0.07 14.20
CA MET A 1 8.76 0.59 13.25
C MET A 1 8.14 1.79 12.53
N GLN A 2 8.87 2.88 12.31
CA GLN A 2 8.37 4.03 11.55
C GLN A 2 8.68 3.83 10.07
N MET A 3 7.69 4.00 9.19
CA MET A 3 7.84 3.74 7.75
C MET A 3 7.34 4.94 6.95
N TYR A 4 8.22 5.53 6.15
CA TYR A 4 7.84 6.59 5.22
C TYR A 4 7.09 5.95 4.05
N LYS A 5 5.91 6.52 3.72
CA LYS A 5 4.99 5.99 2.69
C LYS A 5 4.77 4.47 2.80
N TYR A 6 4.67 3.95 4.03
CA TYR A 6 4.43 2.53 4.34
C TYR A 6 5.46 1.53 3.79
N SER A 7 6.58 2.02 3.25
CA SER A 7 7.41 1.21 2.35
C SER A 7 8.90 1.31 2.67
N PHE A 8 9.35 2.39 3.33
CA PHE A 8 10.77 2.54 3.66
C PHE A 8 10.97 2.79 5.17
N PRO A 9 11.64 1.86 5.88
CA PRO A 9 12.10 2.14 7.22
C PRO A 9 13.32 3.09 7.14
N PHE A 10 13.13 4.36 7.49
CA PHE A 10 14.20 5.38 7.37
C PHE A 10 14.91 5.70 8.69
N LEU A 11 14.40 5.22 9.83
CA LEU A 11 15.06 5.38 11.12
C LEU A 11 15.84 4.12 11.50
N ARG A 12 17.18 4.24 11.54
CA ARG A 12 18.15 3.26 12.07
C ARG A 12 17.79 1.80 11.79
N THR A 13 18.02 1.35 10.57
CA THR A 13 17.69 -0.02 10.15
C THR A 13 18.86 -1.00 10.15
N ASN A 14 20.04 -0.58 10.59
CA ASN A 14 21.27 -1.39 10.48
C ASN A 14 21.51 -1.92 9.05
N GLY A 15 21.09 -1.19 8.01
CA GLY A 15 21.21 -1.62 6.61
C GLY A 15 20.14 -2.60 6.13
N ILE A 16 19.10 -2.85 6.92
CA ILE A 16 17.97 -3.70 6.54
C ILE A 16 16.89 -2.85 5.86
N VAL A 17 16.33 -3.35 4.76
CA VAL A 17 15.14 -2.78 4.12
C VAL A 17 14.03 -3.83 4.18
N SER A 18 12.83 -3.41 4.57
CA SER A 18 11.64 -4.26 4.62
C SER A 18 10.67 -3.87 3.52
N ILE A 19 9.99 -4.87 2.97
CA ILE A 19 8.82 -4.73 2.10
C ILE A 19 7.62 -5.21 2.91
N ASP A 20 6.55 -4.43 2.93
CA ASP A 20 5.31 -4.74 3.65
C ASP A 20 4.28 -5.30 2.66
N ASP A 21 3.47 -6.27 3.08
CA ASP A 21 2.37 -6.76 2.25
C ASP A 21 1.24 -5.72 2.12
N ASN A 22 1.18 -4.78 3.08
CA ASN A 22 0.16 -3.74 3.25
C ASN A 22 -1.30 -4.22 3.20
N ARG A 23 -1.51 -5.55 3.15
CA ARG A 23 -2.77 -6.24 2.89
C ARG A 23 -3.56 -5.72 1.68
N VAL A 24 -2.85 -5.33 0.62
CA VAL A 24 -3.44 -4.83 -0.63
C VAL A 24 -3.34 -5.86 -1.77
N ILE A 25 -3.32 -5.45 -3.04
CA ILE A 25 -2.91 -6.29 -4.18
C ILE A 25 -1.42 -6.66 -4.01
N ILE A 26 -1.17 -7.73 -3.26
CA ILE A 26 0.15 -8.09 -2.70
C ILE A 26 1.27 -8.02 -3.74
N PHE A 27 1.09 -8.68 -4.90
CA PHE A 27 2.15 -8.73 -5.91
C PHE A 27 2.44 -7.36 -6.53
N ALA A 28 1.42 -6.55 -6.78
CA ALA A 28 1.59 -5.20 -7.30
C ALA A 28 2.31 -4.31 -6.27
N ALA A 29 1.90 -4.35 -5.01
CA ALA A 29 2.56 -3.58 -3.95
C ALA A 29 4.02 -3.96 -3.76
N ILE A 30 4.33 -5.26 -3.65
CA ILE A 30 5.71 -5.75 -3.48
C ILE A 30 6.58 -5.33 -4.67
N GLU A 31 6.08 -5.43 -5.90
CA GLU A 31 6.81 -5.02 -7.10
C GLU A 31 7.12 -3.52 -7.07
N LEU A 32 6.13 -2.68 -6.78
CA LEU A 32 6.31 -1.22 -6.76
C LEU A 32 7.23 -0.78 -5.62
N GLN A 33 7.07 -1.34 -4.41
CA GLN A 33 7.98 -1.12 -3.28
C GLN A 33 9.42 -1.48 -3.65
N SER A 34 9.63 -2.66 -4.24
CA SER A 34 10.95 -3.13 -4.66
C SER A 34 11.59 -2.18 -5.68
N LYS A 35 10.83 -1.75 -6.69
CA LYS A 35 11.32 -0.81 -7.72
C LYS A 35 11.67 0.55 -7.13
N TRP A 36 10.81 1.10 -6.27
CA TRP A 36 11.08 2.37 -5.62
C TRP A 36 12.33 2.29 -4.72
N ILE A 37 12.42 1.27 -3.87
CA ILE A 37 13.60 1.02 -3.02
C ILE A 37 14.86 0.92 -3.87
N ALA A 38 14.85 0.15 -4.95
CA ALA A 38 16.01 0.02 -5.84
C ALA A 38 16.43 1.36 -6.46
N ARG A 39 15.50 2.26 -6.75
CA ARG A 39 15.80 3.61 -7.24
C ARG A 39 16.45 4.48 -6.17
N VAL A 40 15.95 4.43 -4.94
CA VAL A 40 16.55 5.14 -3.80
C VAL A 40 17.98 4.64 -3.57
N LEU A 41 18.17 3.32 -3.48
CA LEU A 41 19.49 2.73 -3.22
C LEU A 41 20.49 2.95 -4.37
N SER A 42 20.01 3.10 -5.60
CA SER A 42 20.86 3.44 -6.76
C SER A 42 21.06 4.95 -6.96
N GLY A 43 20.53 5.81 -6.08
CA GLY A 43 20.64 7.26 -6.19
C GLY A 43 19.81 7.88 -7.34
N LYS A 44 18.92 7.10 -7.97
CA LYS A 44 18.02 7.55 -9.03
C LYS A 44 16.74 8.22 -8.50
N ALA A 45 16.49 8.10 -7.21
CA ALA A 45 15.46 8.83 -6.49
C ALA A 45 16.10 9.46 -5.25
N ILE A 46 15.76 10.73 -4.99
CA ILE A 46 16.23 11.46 -3.82
C ILE A 46 15.12 11.38 -2.78
N LEU A 47 15.45 10.89 -1.58
CA LEU A 47 14.52 10.95 -0.46
C LEU A 47 14.44 12.39 0.07
N PRO A 48 13.28 12.80 0.60
CA PRO A 48 13.19 14.00 1.42
C PRO A 48 14.16 13.93 2.61
N SER A 49 14.39 15.07 3.25
CA SER A 49 15.18 15.08 4.49
C SER A 49 14.54 14.21 5.57
N GLU A 50 15.35 13.72 6.51
CA GLU A 50 14.85 12.93 7.65
C GLU A 50 13.73 13.65 8.40
N LYS A 51 13.85 14.98 8.56
CA LYS A 51 12.83 15.82 9.19
C LYS A 51 11.51 15.80 8.42
N GLU A 52 11.55 15.88 7.10
CA GLU A 52 10.35 15.84 6.26
C GLU A 52 9.70 14.46 6.29
N MET A 53 10.49 13.39 6.21
CA MET A 53 9.97 12.02 6.33
C MET A 53 9.37 11.75 7.72
N LEU A 54 9.99 12.25 8.79
CA LEU A 54 9.44 12.18 10.15
C LEU A 54 8.10 12.91 10.26
N ALA A 55 8.01 14.12 9.70
CA ALA A 55 6.79 14.91 9.72
C ALA A 55 5.62 14.20 8.99
N ASP A 56 5.89 13.59 7.84
CA ASP A 56 4.91 12.79 7.08
C ASP A 56 4.39 11.60 7.90
N VAL A 57 5.30 10.89 8.59
CA VAL A 57 4.92 9.76 9.47
C VAL A 57 4.10 10.23 10.67
N GLU A 58 4.48 11.33 11.31
CA GLU A 58 3.75 11.89 12.45
C GLU A 58 2.37 12.41 12.04
N GLU A 59 2.25 13.03 10.86
CA GLU A 59 0.98 13.43 10.27
C GLU A 59 0.07 12.22 10.03
N HIS A 60 0.59 11.16 9.42
CA HIS A 60 -0.14 9.91 9.23
C HIS A 60 -0.64 9.33 10.57
N TYR A 61 0.22 9.28 11.60
CA TYR A 61 -0.18 8.78 12.91
C TYR A 61 -1.26 9.64 13.58
N ARG A 62 -1.21 10.97 13.43
CA ARG A 62 -2.25 11.88 13.94
C ARG A 62 -3.57 11.63 13.25
N ASP A 63 -3.59 11.62 11.92
CA ASP A 63 -4.81 11.34 11.14
C ASP A 63 -5.42 9.97 11.51
N THR A 64 -4.58 8.95 11.65
CA THR A 64 -5.02 7.60 12.03
C THR A 64 -5.63 7.58 13.44
N ALA A 65 -5.04 8.34 14.37
CA ALA A 65 -5.54 8.47 15.74
C ALA A 65 -6.86 9.25 15.80
N ASP A 66 -6.99 10.32 15.03
CA ASP A 66 -8.21 11.14 14.94
C ASP A 66 -9.38 10.33 14.35
N ARG A 67 -9.08 9.39 13.45
CA ARG A 67 -10.05 8.40 12.92
C ARG A 67 -10.35 7.24 13.89
N GLY A 68 -9.73 7.20 15.07
CA GLY A 68 -9.93 6.16 16.07
C GLY A 68 -9.36 4.79 15.69
N VAL A 69 -8.45 4.72 14.71
CA VAL A 69 -7.86 3.45 14.26
C VAL A 69 -6.81 2.98 15.28
N PRO A 70 -6.88 1.72 15.76
CA PRO A 70 -5.91 1.20 16.72
C PRO A 70 -4.48 1.27 16.19
N LYS A 71 -3.49 1.54 17.07
CA LYS A 71 -2.07 1.65 16.66
C LYS A 71 -1.54 0.44 15.89
N HIS A 72 -2.00 -0.78 16.21
CA HIS A 72 -1.58 -2.00 15.52
C HIS A 72 -2.22 -2.17 14.13
N HIS A 73 -3.15 -1.29 13.74
CA HIS A 73 -3.75 -1.21 12.41
C HIS A 73 -3.13 -0.11 11.54
N THR A 74 -2.12 0.63 12.03
CA THR A 74 -1.51 1.78 11.33
C THR A 74 -0.79 1.43 10.02
N HIS A 75 -0.48 0.14 9.81
CA HIS A 75 0.12 -0.38 8.57
C HIS A 75 -0.92 -0.85 7.54
N LYS A 76 -2.21 -0.87 7.91
CA LYS A 76 -3.28 -1.16 6.95
C LYS A 76 -3.52 0.06 6.08
N VAL A 77 -3.45 -0.14 4.78
CA VAL A 77 -3.67 0.91 3.80
C VAL A 77 -5.17 1.09 3.51
N HIS A 78 -5.97 0.03 3.66
CA HIS A 78 -7.42 0.08 3.46
C HIS A 78 -8.08 1.23 4.25
N PRO A 79 -8.95 2.05 3.63
CA PRO A 79 -9.53 1.90 2.28
C PRO A 79 -8.76 2.58 1.13
N HIS A 80 -7.57 3.11 1.37
CA HIS A 80 -6.82 3.96 0.43
C HIS A 80 -5.79 3.18 -0.42
N GLU A 81 -6.14 1.95 -0.77
CA GLU A 81 -5.21 0.98 -1.38
C GLU A 81 -4.74 1.42 -2.76
N PHE A 82 -5.63 2.03 -3.52
CA PHE A 82 -5.34 2.49 -4.87
C PHE A 82 -4.49 3.77 -4.87
N GLU A 83 -4.79 4.73 -4.00
CA GLU A 83 -4.00 5.94 -3.84
C GLU A 83 -2.58 5.62 -3.37
N TYR A 84 -2.44 4.61 -2.51
CA TYR A 84 -1.14 4.09 -2.11
C TYR A 84 -0.38 3.49 -3.29
N LEU A 85 -1.02 2.61 -4.09
CA LEU A 85 -0.41 1.99 -5.27
C LEU A 85 0.03 3.04 -6.30
N ASP A 86 -0.80 4.06 -6.52
CA ASP A 86 -0.48 5.17 -7.42
C ASP A 86 0.69 6.00 -6.89
N THR A 87 0.67 6.36 -5.61
CA THR A 87 1.77 7.09 -4.95
C THR A 87 3.10 6.36 -5.11
N ILE A 88 3.12 5.03 -4.91
CA ILE A 88 4.36 4.27 -5.00
C ILE A 88 4.80 4.00 -6.44
N ALA A 89 3.86 3.91 -7.39
CA ALA A 89 4.19 3.86 -8.82
C ALA A 89 4.87 5.15 -9.28
N ASP A 90 4.35 6.31 -8.85
CA ASP A 90 4.94 7.62 -9.12
C ASP A 90 6.35 7.72 -8.54
N LEU A 91 6.53 7.31 -7.27
CA LEU A 91 7.84 7.26 -6.62
C LEU A 91 8.81 6.29 -7.31
N ALA A 92 8.31 5.16 -7.81
CA ALA A 92 9.07 4.20 -8.62
C ALA A 92 9.33 4.71 -10.05
N GLY A 93 8.68 5.78 -10.50
CA GLY A 93 8.78 6.30 -11.86
C GLY A 93 8.35 5.27 -12.91
N VAL A 94 7.28 4.52 -12.62
CA VAL A 94 6.68 3.53 -13.53
C VAL A 94 5.20 3.85 -13.74
N PRO A 95 4.57 3.35 -14.81
CA PRO A 95 3.14 3.51 -14.99
C PRO A 95 2.34 2.97 -13.80
N PRO A 96 1.19 3.58 -13.47
CA PRO A 96 0.32 3.09 -12.41
C PRO A 96 -0.23 1.69 -12.73
N VAL A 97 -0.70 1.00 -11.69
CA VAL A 97 -1.41 -0.28 -11.85
C VAL A 97 -2.62 -0.06 -12.76
N ALA A 98 -2.81 -0.94 -13.75
CA ALA A 98 -3.90 -0.82 -14.71
C ALA A 98 -5.26 -0.69 -14.00
N GLU A 99 -6.09 0.27 -14.43
CA GLU A 99 -7.36 0.58 -13.77
C GLU A 99 -8.27 -0.64 -13.66
N ARG A 100 -8.32 -1.46 -14.71
CA ARG A 100 -9.05 -2.74 -14.72
C ARG A 100 -8.69 -3.66 -13.55
N ILE A 101 -7.42 -3.69 -13.14
CA ILE A 101 -6.98 -4.51 -12.00
C ILE A 101 -7.54 -3.93 -10.68
N LYS A 102 -7.57 -2.61 -10.55
CA LYS A 102 -8.15 -1.91 -9.40
C LYS A 102 -9.66 -2.15 -9.33
N GLU A 103 -10.35 -2.07 -10.47
CA GLU A 103 -11.78 -2.36 -10.60
C GLU A 103 -12.10 -3.81 -10.19
N ILE A 104 -11.33 -4.78 -10.68
CA ILE A 104 -11.45 -6.19 -10.27
C ILE A 104 -11.32 -6.34 -8.74
N GLN A 105 -10.29 -5.75 -8.13
CA GLN A 105 -10.12 -5.83 -6.68
C GLN A 105 -11.30 -5.18 -5.95
N LYS A 106 -11.71 -3.98 -6.36
CA LYS A 106 -12.81 -3.23 -5.75
C LYS A 106 -14.12 -4.00 -5.79
N HIS A 107 -14.46 -4.58 -6.95
CA HIS A 107 -15.67 -5.39 -7.11
C HIS A 107 -15.59 -6.68 -6.31
N PHE A 108 -14.45 -7.37 -6.32
CA PHE A 108 -14.23 -8.59 -5.56
C PHE A 108 -14.38 -8.37 -4.04
N PHE A 109 -13.74 -7.32 -3.49
CA PHE A 109 -13.88 -6.99 -2.07
C PHE A 109 -15.27 -6.45 -1.75
N GLY A 110 -15.88 -5.66 -2.63
CA GLY A 110 -17.27 -5.23 -2.49
C GLY A 110 -18.23 -6.42 -2.39
N PHE A 111 -18.06 -7.42 -3.26
CA PHE A 111 -18.79 -8.67 -3.22
C PHE A 111 -18.52 -9.45 -1.92
N LEU A 112 -17.27 -9.69 -1.54
CA LEU A 112 -16.95 -10.39 -0.29
C LEU A 112 -17.52 -9.71 0.97
N LEU A 113 -17.51 -8.38 1.02
CA LEU A 113 -17.96 -7.60 2.18
C LEU A 113 -19.48 -7.42 2.21
N SER A 114 -20.16 -7.38 1.07
CA SER A 114 -21.61 -7.19 0.98
C SER A 114 -22.41 -8.48 1.02
N SER A 115 -21.85 -9.58 0.49
CA SER A 115 -22.68 -10.74 0.18
C SER A 115 -22.92 -11.69 1.35
N GLY A 116 -22.23 -11.57 2.50
CA GLY A 116 -22.38 -12.53 3.61
C GLY A 116 -22.16 -14.01 3.20
N ILE A 117 -21.54 -14.20 2.03
CA ILE A 117 -21.41 -15.49 1.35
C ILE A 117 -20.55 -16.43 2.18
N ASP A 118 -20.93 -17.71 2.21
CA ASP A 118 -20.06 -18.79 2.66
C ASP A 118 -18.74 -18.69 1.88
N THR A 119 -17.65 -18.39 2.56
CA THR A 119 -16.30 -18.15 2.02
C THR A 119 -15.74 -19.31 1.17
N LYS A 120 -16.53 -20.36 0.95
CA LYS A 120 -16.28 -21.50 0.09
C LYS A 120 -16.76 -21.32 -1.35
N GLN A 121 -17.81 -20.54 -1.63
CA GLN A 121 -18.43 -20.46 -2.98
C GLN A 121 -18.08 -19.18 -3.77
N TYR A 122 -17.44 -18.20 -3.14
CA TYR A 122 -17.12 -16.91 -3.78
C TYR A 122 -16.29 -17.03 -5.07
N ARG A 123 -15.51 -18.11 -5.23
CA ARG A 123 -14.68 -18.35 -6.41
C ARG A 123 -15.50 -18.74 -7.64
N ASP A 124 -16.67 -19.33 -7.43
CA ASP A 124 -17.53 -19.88 -8.47
C ASP A 124 -18.68 -18.93 -8.84
N GLU A 125 -19.05 -18.01 -7.94
CA GLU A 125 -20.15 -17.05 -8.14
C GLU A 125 -19.74 -15.72 -8.78
N TRP A 126 -18.43 -15.47 -8.89
CA TRP A 126 -17.89 -14.21 -9.41
C TRP A 126 -17.38 -14.36 -10.85
N ASP A 127 -17.88 -13.53 -11.77
CA ASP A 127 -17.38 -13.44 -13.16
C ASP A 127 -16.60 -12.12 -13.38
N PRO A 128 -15.30 -12.16 -13.73
CA PRO A 128 -14.51 -10.97 -14.03
C PRO A 128 -14.94 -10.22 -15.31
N ASN A 129 -15.81 -10.78 -16.13
CA ASN A 129 -16.35 -10.11 -17.33
C ASN A 129 -17.56 -9.21 -17.01
N ASP A 130 -18.12 -9.31 -15.81
CA ASP A 130 -19.21 -8.43 -15.34
C ASP A 130 -18.70 -7.06 -14.85
N ILE A 131 -17.41 -6.76 -15.08
CA ILE A 131 -16.67 -5.57 -14.61
C ILE A 131 -16.20 -4.76 -15.81
#